data_AF-A0A939UME6-F1
#
_entry.id   AF-A0A939UME6-F1
#
_cell.length_a   1.000
_cell.length_b   1.000
_cell.length_c   1.000
_cell.angle_alpha   90.00
_cell.angle_beta   90.00
_cell.angle_gamma   90.00
#
_symmetry.space_group_name_H-M   'P 1'
#
loop_
_entity.id
_entity.type
_entity.pdbx_description
1 polymer ?
#
loop_
_entity_poly.entity_id
_entity_poly.type
_entity_poly.pdbx_seq_one_letter_code
_entity_poly.pdbx_strand_id
1 'polypeptide(L)'
;MDTSSASSYVYAKASGILARSYTGERAAKLFGAQKLSDLWPLIFTEEVPAVPEILLAKTIEQKAAQKFILEYKKLLAAYDKPAQVLVDLLQYFDYENLKSLGAALAAGQKQMPALRQIAPYNILNYGAWPSIQKMTQDTELEWYNHVPEVSEQQQ
;
A
#
# COMPACT_ATOMS: atom_id res chain seq x y z
N MET A 1 6.77 21.51 -8.58
CA MET A 1 6.24 22.21 -9.77
C MET A 1 5.05 23.03 -9.33
N ASP A 2 4.75 24.15 -10.01
CA ASP A 2 3.48 24.83 -9.79
C ASP A 2 2.30 23.86 -9.99
N THR A 3 1.18 24.12 -9.31
CA THR A 3 0.06 23.17 -9.27
C THR A 3 -0.47 22.83 -10.67
N SER A 4 -0.45 23.78 -11.60
CA SER A 4 -0.95 23.60 -12.96
C SER A 4 -0.05 22.65 -13.78
N SER A 5 1.26 22.86 -13.72
CA SER A 5 2.25 22.02 -14.40
C SER A 5 2.30 20.63 -13.79
N ALA A 6 2.26 20.53 -12.45
CA ALA A 6 2.17 19.26 -11.74
C ALA A 6 0.92 18.48 -12.14
N SER A 7 -0.25 19.14 -12.20
CA SER A 7 -1.51 18.51 -12.60
C SER A 7 -1.46 17.99 -14.03
N SER A 8 -0.92 18.78 -14.96
CA SER A 8 -0.76 18.37 -16.36
C SER A 8 0.17 17.16 -16.51
N TYR A 9 1.30 17.17 -15.80
CA TYR A 9 2.24 16.05 -15.75
C TYR A 9 1.58 14.78 -15.18
N VAL A 10 0.94 14.90 -14.02
CA VAL A 10 0.29 13.76 -13.34
C VAL A 10 -0.85 13.22 -14.17
N TYR A 11 -1.66 14.08 -14.78
CA TYR A 11 -2.75 13.68 -15.67
C TYR A 11 -2.23 12.88 -16.88
N ALA A 12 -1.18 13.38 -17.55
CA ALA A 12 -0.58 12.68 -18.68
C ALA A 12 0.01 11.32 -18.27
N LYS A 13 0.68 11.25 -17.10
CA LYS A 13 1.22 9.99 -16.57
C LYS A 13 0.12 9.00 -16.20
N ALA A 14 -0.91 9.44 -15.48
CA ALA A 14 -2.05 8.62 -15.09
C ALA A 14 -2.79 8.09 -16.33
N SER A 15 -3.06 8.95 -17.32
CA SER A 15 -3.65 8.54 -18.60
C SER A 15 -2.81 7.49 -19.32
N GLY A 16 -1.48 7.64 -19.33
CA GLY A 16 -0.58 6.65 -19.89
C GLY A 16 -0.57 5.32 -19.13
N ILE A 17 -0.71 5.35 -17.80
CA ILE A 17 -0.86 4.13 -16.97
C ILE A 17 -2.19 3.44 -17.28
N LEU A 18 -3.30 4.18 -17.32
CA LEU A 18 -4.64 3.67 -17.64
C LEU A 18 -4.69 3.07 -19.05
N ALA A 19 -4.07 3.73 -20.03
CA ALA A 19 -3.95 3.20 -21.39
C ALA A 19 -3.14 1.91 -21.45
N ARG A 20 -2.34 1.60 -20.41
CA ARG A 20 -1.60 0.33 -20.25
C ARG A 20 -2.31 -0.71 -19.42
N SER A 21 -3.38 -0.36 -18.72
CA SER A 21 -4.17 -1.30 -17.92
C SER A 21 -4.74 -2.44 -18.78
N TYR A 22 -4.87 -3.60 -18.16
CA TYR A 22 -5.42 -4.82 -18.78
C TYR A 22 -6.95 -4.75 -18.89
N THR A 23 -7.44 -3.88 -19.77
CA THR A 23 -8.86 -3.72 -20.07
C THR A 23 -9.15 -4.04 -21.54
N GLY A 24 -10.41 -4.35 -21.87
CA GLY A 24 -10.82 -4.72 -23.23
C GLY A 24 -10.01 -5.89 -23.79
N GLU A 25 -9.48 -5.74 -25.01
CA GLU A 25 -8.65 -6.77 -25.66
C GLU A 25 -7.41 -7.17 -24.85
N ARG A 26 -6.86 -6.25 -24.04
CA ARG A 26 -5.71 -6.58 -23.18
C ARG A 26 -6.09 -7.45 -22.00
N ALA A 27 -7.34 -7.41 -21.54
CA ALA A 27 -7.82 -8.30 -20.49
C ALA A 27 -7.74 -9.78 -20.95
N ALA A 28 -7.91 -10.06 -22.25
CA ALA A 28 -7.75 -11.40 -22.80
C ALA A 28 -6.34 -11.99 -22.54
N LYS A 29 -5.31 -11.15 -22.42
CA LYS A 29 -3.96 -11.60 -22.05
C LYS A 29 -3.89 -12.15 -20.63
N LEU A 30 -4.67 -11.58 -19.71
CA LEU A 30 -4.76 -12.09 -18.33
C LEU A 30 -5.51 -13.43 -18.30
N PHE A 31 -6.61 -13.54 -19.06
CA PHE A 31 -7.39 -14.78 -19.12
C PHE A 31 -6.67 -15.92 -19.89
N GLY A 32 -5.69 -15.58 -20.73
CA GLY A 32 -4.84 -16.56 -21.40
C GLY A 32 -3.77 -17.19 -20.51
N ALA A 33 -3.51 -16.63 -19.32
CA ALA A 33 -2.56 -17.21 -18.37
C ALA A 33 -3.14 -18.46 -17.72
N GLN A 34 -2.42 -19.60 -17.79
CA GLN A 34 -2.89 -20.87 -17.24
C GLN A 34 -2.34 -21.13 -15.84
N LYS A 35 -1.24 -20.48 -15.47
CA LYS A 35 -0.55 -20.60 -14.17
C LYS A 35 -0.19 -19.21 -13.63
N LEU A 36 0.08 -19.11 -12.33
CA LEU A 36 0.48 -17.85 -11.71
C LEU A 36 1.86 -17.39 -12.22
N SER A 37 2.73 -18.34 -12.58
CA SER A 37 4.01 -18.05 -13.24
C SER A 37 3.84 -17.25 -14.53
N ASP A 38 2.75 -17.49 -15.28
CA ASP A 38 2.49 -16.84 -16.56
C ASP A 38 2.03 -15.39 -16.37
N LEU A 39 1.44 -15.07 -15.21
CA LEU A 39 1.06 -13.71 -14.85
C LEU A 39 2.26 -12.84 -14.52
N TRP A 40 3.34 -13.43 -14.02
CA TRP A 40 4.53 -12.70 -13.58
C TRP A 40 5.13 -11.79 -14.68
N PRO A 41 5.50 -12.30 -15.87
CA PRO A 41 6.07 -11.46 -16.93
C PRO A 41 5.05 -10.51 -17.57
N LEU A 42 3.75 -10.72 -17.34
CA LEU A 42 2.74 -9.75 -17.74
C LEU A 42 2.80 -8.52 -16.82
N ILE A 43 2.85 -8.74 -15.51
CA ILE A 43 2.75 -7.67 -14.51
C ILE A 43 4.11 -7.01 -14.24
N PHE A 44 5.20 -7.77 -14.34
CA PHE A 44 6.56 -7.37 -13.98
C PHE A 44 7.54 -7.61 -15.12
N THR A 45 8.62 -6.82 -15.16
CA THR A 45 9.69 -6.92 -16.18
C THR A 45 10.88 -7.76 -15.73
N GLU A 46 10.76 -8.43 -14.59
CA GLU A 46 11.83 -9.19 -13.93
C GLU A 46 11.60 -10.68 -14.08
N GLU A 47 12.64 -11.49 -13.84
CA GLU A 47 12.53 -12.95 -13.81
C GLU A 47 11.54 -13.43 -12.73
N VAL A 48 10.90 -14.57 -12.99
CA VAL A 48 9.96 -15.19 -12.05
C VAL A 48 10.74 -15.68 -10.83
N PRO A 49 10.34 -15.33 -9.60
CA PRO A 49 11.04 -15.74 -8.40
C PRO A 49 10.93 -17.25 -8.24
N ALA A 50 12.02 -17.87 -7.78
CA ALA A 50 12.08 -19.30 -7.47
C ALA A 50 11.36 -19.60 -6.14
N VAL A 51 10.04 -19.37 -6.10
CA VAL A 51 9.17 -19.67 -4.95
C VAL A 51 8.14 -20.72 -5.35
N PRO A 52 7.63 -21.53 -4.41
CA PRO A 52 6.50 -22.41 -4.66
C PRO A 52 5.29 -21.65 -5.22
N GLU A 53 4.56 -22.26 -6.15
CA GLU A 53 3.37 -21.67 -6.80
C GLU A 53 2.34 -21.15 -5.78
N ILE A 54 2.19 -21.85 -4.65
CA ILE A 54 1.28 -21.48 -3.54
C ILE A 54 1.65 -20.12 -2.93
N LEU A 55 2.95 -19.80 -2.87
CA LEU A 55 3.45 -18.52 -2.36
C LEU A 55 3.51 -17.45 -3.46
N LEU A 56 3.44 -17.84 -4.73
CA LEU A 56 3.56 -16.93 -5.85
C LEU A 56 2.38 -15.95 -5.92
N ALA A 57 1.16 -16.39 -5.61
CA ALA A 57 -0.01 -15.50 -5.53
C ALA A 57 0.22 -14.33 -4.54
N LYS A 58 0.57 -14.67 -3.30
CA LYS A 58 0.89 -13.68 -2.25
C LYS A 58 2.04 -12.77 -2.67
N THR A 59 3.06 -13.32 -3.33
CA THR A 59 4.21 -12.56 -3.81
C THR A 59 3.80 -11.56 -4.90
N ILE A 60 2.97 -11.98 -5.86
CA ILE A 60 2.43 -11.11 -6.92
C ILE A 60 1.64 -9.97 -6.29
N GLU A 61 0.72 -10.27 -5.36
CA GLU A 61 -0.10 -9.25 -4.68
C GLU A 61 0.75 -8.22 -3.92
N GLN A 62 1.71 -8.69 -3.13
CA GLN A 62 2.61 -7.82 -2.36
C GLN A 62 3.45 -6.92 -3.27
N LYS A 63 4.05 -7.50 -4.32
CA LYS A 63 4.88 -6.75 -5.27
C LYS A 63 4.06 -5.76 -6.09
N ALA A 64 2.85 -6.14 -6.52
CA ALA A 64 1.94 -5.26 -7.24
C ALA A 64 1.51 -4.07 -6.37
N ALA A 65 1.14 -4.32 -5.10
CA ALA A 65 0.80 -3.27 -4.15
C ALA A 65 1.98 -2.32 -3.87
N GLN A 66 3.19 -2.88 -3.68
CA GLN A 66 4.40 -2.07 -3.47
C GLN A 66 4.74 -1.21 -4.68
N LYS A 67 4.64 -1.77 -5.89
CA LYS A 67 4.83 -1.03 -7.15
C LYS A 67 3.82 0.10 -7.28
N PHE A 68 2.55 -0.16 -6.99
CA PHE A 68 1.50 0.87 -6.99
C PHE A 68 1.81 2.01 -6.02
N ILE A 69 2.12 1.70 -4.76
CA ILE A 69 2.47 2.71 -3.74
C ILE A 69 3.68 3.55 -4.21
N LEU A 70 4.72 2.90 -4.73
CA LEU A 70 5.91 3.59 -5.21
C LEU A 70 5.61 4.54 -6.36
N GLU A 71 4.84 4.10 -7.36
CA GLU A 71 4.45 4.92 -8.51
C GLU A 71 3.54 6.08 -8.08
N TYR A 72 2.58 5.83 -7.20
CA TYR A 72 1.69 6.87 -6.68
C TYR A 72 2.46 7.93 -5.88
N LYS A 73 3.40 7.53 -5.03
CA LYS A 73 4.28 8.47 -4.30
C LYS A 73 5.09 9.36 -5.23
N LYS A 74 5.55 8.84 -6.38
CA LYS A 74 6.25 9.63 -7.40
C LYS A 74 5.33 10.67 -8.04
N LEU A 75 4.05 10.35 -8.24
CA LEU A 75 3.07 11.31 -8.76
C LEU A 75 2.77 12.41 -7.73
N LEU A 76 2.60 12.05 -6.45
CA LEU A 76 2.42 13.05 -5.38
C LEU A 76 3.63 13.98 -5.24
N ALA A 77 4.84 13.44 -5.35
CA ALA A 77 6.08 14.22 -5.24
C ALA A 77 6.28 15.24 -6.38
N ALA A 78 5.46 15.21 -7.44
CA ALA A 78 5.48 16.23 -8.48
C ALA A 78 4.87 17.57 -8.00
N TYR A 79 3.97 17.52 -7.01
CA TYR A 79 3.36 18.69 -6.39
C TYR A 79 4.26 19.24 -5.28
N ASP A 80 4.44 20.56 -5.24
CA ASP A 80 5.12 21.20 -4.09
C ASP A 80 4.26 21.10 -2.81
N LYS A 81 2.93 21.18 -2.98
CA LYS A 81 1.93 20.91 -1.94
C LYS A 81 0.80 20.09 -2.56
N PRO A 82 0.79 18.75 -2.42
CA PRO A 82 -0.28 17.93 -2.95
C PRO A 82 -1.61 18.25 -2.26
N ALA A 83 -2.72 18.11 -2.99
CA ALA A 83 -4.05 18.23 -2.40
C ALA A 83 -4.29 17.10 -1.39
N GLN A 84 -4.94 17.42 -0.26
CA GLN A 84 -5.13 16.48 0.85
C GLN A 84 -5.81 15.19 0.40
N VAL A 85 -6.85 15.27 -0.44
CA VAL A 85 -7.55 14.09 -0.98
C VAL A 85 -6.62 13.09 -1.70
N LEU A 86 -5.52 13.56 -2.31
CA LEU A 86 -4.54 12.66 -2.93
C LEU A 86 -3.63 12.01 -1.88
N VAL A 87 -3.34 12.72 -0.80
CA VAL A 87 -2.58 12.19 0.34
C VAL A 87 -3.42 11.15 1.11
N ASP A 88 -4.71 11.43 1.33
CA ASP A 88 -5.65 10.56 2.03
C ASP A 88 -5.73 9.15 1.40
N LEU A 89 -5.63 9.08 0.07
CA LEU A 89 -5.62 7.81 -0.68
C LEU A 89 -4.41 6.92 -0.34
N LEU A 90 -3.24 7.52 -0.03
CA LEU A 90 -2.12 6.74 0.52
C LEU A 90 -2.33 6.43 1.99
N GLN A 91 -2.84 7.39 2.75
CA GLN A 91 -3.04 7.26 4.18
C GLN A 91 -4.01 6.15 4.54
N TYR A 92 -4.91 5.74 3.64
CA TYR A 92 -5.69 4.50 3.76
C TYR A 92 -4.83 3.28 4.13
N PHE A 93 -3.58 3.21 3.65
CA PHE A 93 -2.68 2.12 4.02
C PHE A 93 -2.21 2.17 5.48
N ASP A 94 -2.17 3.33 6.13
CA ASP A 94 -1.88 3.45 7.55
C ASP A 94 -3.03 2.87 8.41
N TYR A 95 -4.29 3.00 7.97
CA TYR A 95 -5.43 2.33 8.62
C TYR A 95 -5.31 0.80 8.56
N GLU A 96 -4.88 0.28 7.42
CA GLU A 96 -4.62 -1.16 7.26
C GLU A 96 -3.40 -1.63 8.05
N ASN A 97 -2.35 -0.80 8.10
CA ASN A 97 -1.19 -1.06 8.94
C ASN A 97 -1.58 -1.06 10.43
N LEU A 98 -2.49 -0.18 10.86
CA LEU A 98 -2.96 -0.12 12.24
C LEU A 98 -3.61 -1.43 12.68
N LYS A 99 -4.42 -2.05 11.82
CA LYS A 99 -5.00 -3.38 12.09
C LYS A 99 -3.91 -4.44 12.27
N SER A 100 -2.90 -4.42 11.41
CA SER A 100 -1.77 -5.35 11.48
C SER A 100 -0.93 -5.15 12.75
N LEU A 101 -0.73 -3.89 13.15
CA LEU A 101 -0.05 -3.51 14.40
C LEU A 101 -0.83 -3.99 15.62
N GLY A 102 -2.14 -3.74 15.67
CA GLY A 102 -3.01 -4.19 16.75
C GLY A 102 -3.00 -5.70 16.91
N ALA A 103 -3.10 -6.45 15.81
CA ALA A 103 -3.01 -7.91 15.82
C ALA A 103 -1.65 -8.42 16.31
N ALA A 104 -0.55 -7.79 15.86
CA ALA A 104 0.80 -8.15 16.29
C ALA A 104 1.00 -7.92 17.81
N LEU A 105 0.52 -6.79 18.32
CA LEU A 105 0.57 -6.46 19.75
C LEU A 105 -0.30 -7.40 20.59
N ALA A 106 -1.52 -7.72 20.13
CA ALA A 106 -2.40 -8.69 20.79
C ALA A 106 -1.75 -10.08 20.89
N ALA A 107 -0.98 -10.47 19.87
CA ALA A 107 -0.21 -11.71 19.86
C ALA A 107 1.12 -11.63 20.64
N GLY A 108 1.42 -10.51 21.30
CA GLY A 108 2.65 -10.31 22.07
C GLY A 108 3.92 -10.26 21.20
N GLN A 109 3.80 -9.92 19.91
CA GLN A 109 4.94 -9.83 19.02
C GLN A 109 5.81 -8.62 19.38
N LYS A 110 7.13 -8.84 19.46
CA LYS A 110 8.11 -7.78 19.73
C LYS A 110 8.60 -7.08 18.47
N GLN A 111 8.62 -7.80 17.36
CA GLN A 111 9.05 -7.27 16.06
C GLN A 111 7.86 -6.60 15.37
N MET A 112 8.12 -5.48 14.71
CA MET A 112 7.11 -4.82 13.90
C MET A 112 6.72 -5.75 12.73
N PRO A 113 5.42 -5.94 12.47
CA PRO A 113 4.97 -6.74 11.33
C PRO A 113 5.41 -6.11 10.00
N ALA A 114 5.30 -6.87 8.90
CA ALA A 114 5.52 -6.33 7.57
C ALA A 114 4.40 -5.34 7.21
N LEU A 115 4.74 -4.07 7.07
CA LEU A 115 3.80 -2.98 6.81
C LEU A 115 3.98 -2.35 5.44
N ARG A 116 2.90 -1.75 4.92
CA ARG A 116 2.93 -0.97 3.69
C ARG A 116 3.63 0.37 3.93
N GLN A 117 4.67 0.65 3.15
CA GLN A 117 5.57 1.79 3.37
C GLN A 117 5.14 3.03 2.57
N ILE A 118 4.44 3.96 3.23
CA ILE A 118 3.93 5.19 2.59
C ILE A 118 4.69 6.48 2.95
N ALA A 119 5.77 6.40 3.72
CA ALA A 119 6.59 7.57 4.10
C ALA A 119 6.98 8.45 2.89
N PRO A 120 6.93 9.79 3.00
CA PRO A 120 6.70 10.57 4.20
C PRO A 120 5.23 10.91 4.48
N TYR A 121 4.27 10.27 3.79
CA TYR A 121 2.84 10.61 3.86
C TYR A 121 2.10 9.93 5.02
N ASN A 122 2.82 9.48 6.05
CA ASN A 122 2.23 8.73 7.15
C ASN A 122 1.35 9.62 8.03
N ILE A 123 0.27 9.05 8.55
CA ILE A 123 -0.44 9.51 9.75
C ILE A 123 0.31 8.99 10.98
N LEU A 124 0.62 7.69 10.99
CA LEU A 124 1.15 7.01 12.18
C LEU A 124 2.63 7.33 12.42
N ASN A 125 3.00 7.52 13.69
CA ASN A 125 4.39 7.63 14.10
C ASN A 125 5.01 6.23 14.30
N TYR A 126 5.52 5.64 13.23
CA TYR A 126 6.14 4.31 13.28
C TYR A 126 7.36 4.20 14.20
N GLY A 127 8.05 5.31 14.50
CA GLY A 127 9.18 5.34 15.43
C GLY A 127 8.80 5.07 16.89
N ALA A 128 7.51 5.16 17.23
CA ALA A 128 7.01 4.95 18.58
C ALA A 128 6.63 3.49 18.92
N TRP A 129 6.78 2.56 17.98
CA TRP A 129 6.56 1.13 18.22
C TRP A 129 7.36 0.63 19.44
N PRO A 130 6.80 -0.23 20.31
CA PRO A 130 5.49 -0.91 20.20
C PRO A 130 4.32 -0.17 20.88
N SER A 131 4.46 1.10 21.24
CA SER A 131 3.41 1.82 21.97
C SER A 131 2.33 2.35 21.03
N ILE A 132 1.20 1.63 20.92
CA ILE A 132 0.10 2.02 20.03
C ILE A 132 -0.41 3.44 20.33
N GLN A 133 -0.53 3.78 21.61
CA GLN A 133 -0.89 5.13 22.08
C GLN A 133 0.06 6.19 21.51
N LYS A 134 1.38 5.99 21.60
CA LYS A 134 2.35 6.95 21.09
C LYS A 134 2.42 6.96 19.56
N MET A 135 2.01 5.88 18.89
CA MET A 135 1.96 5.83 17.42
C MET A 135 0.77 6.61 16.86
N THR A 136 -0.34 6.68 17.59
CA THR A 136 -1.59 7.35 17.19
C THR A 136 -1.80 8.73 17.82
N GLN A 137 -0.99 9.10 18.82
CA GLN A 137 -1.03 10.40 19.49
C GLN A 137 -0.90 11.56 18.50
N ASP A 138 -1.66 12.63 18.73
CA ASP A 138 -1.70 13.85 17.91
C ASP A 138 -2.15 13.60 16.45
N THR A 139 -2.86 12.50 16.19
CA THR A 139 -3.43 12.17 14.89
C THR A 139 -4.94 11.98 14.97
N GLU A 140 -5.60 11.90 13.81
CA GLU A 140 -7.02 11.54 13.73
C GLU A 140 -7.34 10.13 14.25
N LEU A 141 -6.32 9.31 14.52
CA LEU A 141 -6.43 7.94 15.01
C LEU A 141 -6.19 7.82 16.52
N GLU A 142 -6.08 8.94 17.25
CA GLU A 142 -5.79 8.96 18.69
C GLU A 142 -6.83 8.17 19.52
N TRP A 143 -8.05 8.00 19.02
CA TRP A 143 -9.08 7.16 19.64
C TRP A 143 -8.66 5.67 19.75
N TYR A 144 -7.75 5.19 18.88
CA TYR A 144 -7.16 3.85 18.96
C TYR A 144 -5.85 3.89 19.74
N ASN A 145 -5.98 3.97 21.07
CA ASN A 145 -4.86 4.19 22.00
C ASN A 145 -4.48 2.95 22.83
N HIS A 146 -5.22 1.85 22.70
CA HIS A 146 -4.91 0.57 23.32
C HIS A 146 -5.31 -0.57 22.39
N VAL A 147 -4.72 -1.75 22.62
CA VAL A 147 -5.07 -2.97 21.90
C VAL A 147 -6.10 -3.71 22.74
N PRO A 148 -7.28 -4.03 22.20
CA PRO A 148 -8.33 -4.69 22.98
C PRO A 148 -7.86 -6.05 23.50
N GLU A 149 -8.15 -6.35 24.75
CA GLU A 149 -7.96 -7.68 25.34
C GLU A 149 -8.92 -8.70 24.69
N VAL A 150 -8.60 -9.99 24.78
CA VAL A 150 -9.44 -11.06 24.20
C VAL A 150 -10.88 -11.02 24.75
N SER A 151 -11.04 -10.60 26.01
CA SER A 151 -12.33 -10.39 26.69
C SER A 151 -13.17 -9.27 26.04
N GLU A 152 -12.54 -8.30 25.39
CA GLU A 152 -13.18 -7.14 24.77
C GLU A 152 -13.53 -7.38 23.29
N GLN A 153 -13.03 -8.47 22.68
CA GLN A 153 -13.18 -8.77 21.25
C GLN A 153 -14.45 -9.57 20.90
N GLN A 154 -15.29 -9.94 21.87
CA GLN A 154 -16.45 -10.84 21.70
C GLN A 154 -17.84 -10.18 21.87
N GLN A 155 -17.96 -8.87 21.66
CA GLN A 155 -19.27 -8.20 21.61
C GLN A 155 -19.66 -7.79 20.19
#